data_AF-A0A7Z8K297-F1
#
_entry.id   AF-A0A7Z8K297-F1
#
_cell.length_a   1.000
_cell.length_b   1.000
_cell.length_c   1.000
_cell.angle_alpha   90.00
_cell.angle_beta   90.00
_cell.angle_gamma   90.00
#
_symmetry.space_group_name_H-M   'P 1'
#
loop_
_entity.id
_entity.type
_entity.pdbx_description
1 polymer ?
#
loop_
_entity_poly.entity_id
_entity_poly.type
_entity_poly.pdbx_seq_one_letter_code
_entity_poly.pdbx_strand_id
1 'polypeptide(L)'
;MLTTDTTLELRVSGRRIRVPLAEGDRLQVVRRAESRPERFLWLPKQRHIPGFYWAATNRGFVPYESQLERGRVVLADFDHTVSRIISQPFDMIANGQTYQIPDFMLLHVDARVTIVNVKRPEDAAKPKVRKQFARVTRALSEVGWTHEIWTGDARPFARNVEHLSAYMRPQLALDLAVEPAALHGLSIGTAVQALERIVGEDARPQIGAALWRHELLTDLSVPLSEASILWAAA
;
A
#
# COMPACT_ATOMS: atom_id res chain seq x y z
N MET A 1 -24.70 15.77 12.56
CA MET A 1 -23.61 16.54 13.18
C MET A 1 -22.45 15.60 13.42
N LEU A 2 -21.25 15.96 12.96
CA LEU A 2 -20.02 15.21 13.19
C LEU A 2 -19.67 15.40 14.68
N THR A 3 -19.46 14.31 15.42
CA THR A 3 -19.40 14.35 16.90
C THR A 3 -17.98 14.55 17.44
N THR A 4 -16.99 14.68 16.54
CA THR A 4 -15.58 14.71 16.93
C THR A 4 -14.92 16.08 16.75
N ASP A 5 -14.38 16.64 17.85
CA ASP A 5 -13.44 17.80 17.87
C ASP A 5 -12.05 17.46 17.31
N THR A 6 -11.98 16.54 16.33
CA THR A 6 -10.71 16.09 15.78
C THR A 6 -10.23 17.07 14.72
N THR A 7 -9.02 17.57 14.90
CA THR A 7 -8.29 18.34 13.90
C THR A 7 -7.19 17.47 13.29
N LEU A 8 -7.01 17.55 11.97
CA LEU A 8 -5.87 16.97 11.29
C LEU A 8 -4.80 18.04 11.09
N GLU A 9 -3.56 17.78 11.52
CA GLU A 9 -2.39 18.58 11.14
C GLU A 9 -1.61 17.83 10.06
N LEU A 10 -1.67 18.31 8.81
CA LEU A 10 -1.02 17.70 7.65
C LEU A 10 0.02 18.64 7.03
N ARG A 11 0.88 18.10 6.16
CA ARG A 11 1.84 18.90 5.38
C ARG A 11 1.36 19.00 3.93
N VAL A 12 1.30 20.22 3.40
CA VAL A 12 0.92 20.54 2.02
C VAL A 12 1.86 21.60 1.48
N SER A 13 2.53 21.32 0.36
CA SER A 13 3.51 22.21 -0.27
C SER A 13 4.57 22.68 0.73
N GLY A 14 5.07 21.76 1.57
CA GLY A 14 6.05 22.04 2.63
C GLY A 14 5.51 22.81 3.84
N ARG A 15 4.26 23.26 3.85
CA ARG A 15 3.64 24.00 4.97
C ARG A 15 2.79 23.09 5.84
N ARG A 16 2.76 23.35 7.14
CA ARG A 16 1.81 22.70 8.05
C ARG A 16 0.49 23.43 8.01
N ILE A 17 -0.59 22.67 7.86
CA ILE A 17 -1.95 23.18 7.89
C ILE A 17 -2.79 22.35 8.84
N ARG A 18 -3.73 23.00 9.51
CA ARG A 18 -4.70 22.37 10.39
C ARG A 18 -6.07 22.46 9.76
N VAL A 19 -6.74 21.32 9.65
CA VAL A 19 -8.10 21.24 9.13
C VAL A 19 -8.97 20.46 10.11
N PRO A 20 -10.15 20.97 10.49
CA PRO A 20 -11.12 20.18 11.21
C PRO A 20 -11.48 18.96 10.37
N LEU A 21 -11.46 17.78 10.98
CA LEU A 21 -11.83 16.54 10.29
C LEU A 21 -13.24 16.64 9.72
N ALA A 22 -14.13 17.35 10.42
CA ALA A 22 -15.54 17.48 10.07
C ALA A 22 -15.87 18.38 8.85
N GLU A 23 -14.95 19.22 8.37
CA GLU A 23 -15.29 20.28 7.40
C GLU A 23 -15.20 19.85 5.92
N GLY A 24 -15.93 20.55 5.04
CA GLY A 24 -16.26 20.12 3.68
C GLY A 24 -15.12 20.07 2.65
N ASP A 25 -14.04 20.82 2.83
CA ASP A 25 -12.90 20.85 1.88
C ASP A 25 -11.77 19.86 2.23
N ARG A 26 -11.99 19.01 3.25
CA ARG A 26 -10.99 18.05 3.75
C ARG A 26 -10.45 17.12 2.66
N LEU A 27 -11.29 16.66 1.73
CA LEU A 27 -10.84 15.71 0.70
C LEU A 27 -9.84 16.35 -0.24
N GLN A 28 -10.04 17.63 -0.64
CA GLN A 28 -9.09 18.33 -1.49
C GLN A 28 -7.77 18.57 -0.76
N VAL A 29 -7.85 18.97 0.51
CA VAL A 29 -6.68 19.24 1.33
C VAL A 29 -5.86 17.97 1.54
N VAL A 30 -6.52 16.87 1.86
CA VAL A 30 -5.90 15.58 2.16
C VAL A 30 -5.34 14.91 0.90
N ARG A 31 -5.97 15.12 -0.26
CA ARG A 31 -5.41 14.75 -1.56
C ARG A 31 -4.08 15.44 -1.87
N ARG A 32 -3.80 16.58 -1.24
CA ARG A 32 -2.51 17.30 -1.36
C ARG A 32 -1.54 16.98 -0.22
N ALA A 33 -1.92 16.12 0.74
CA ALA A 33 -1.05 15.74 1.83
C ALA A 33 0.25 15.10 1.31
N GLU A 34 1.33 15.33 2.03
CA GLU A 34 2.68 14.85 1.72
C GLU A 34 3.18 13.93 2.82
N SER A 35 3.92 12.89 2.43
CA SER A 35 4.66 12.07 3.40
C SER A 35 5.66 12.94 4.15
N ARG A 36 5.95 12.60 5.41
CA ARG A 36 6.86 13.34 6.30
C ARG A 36 8.16 12.56 6.58
N PRO A 37 9.08 12.41 5.59
CA PRO A 37 10.30 11.60 5.71
C PRO A 37 11.21 12.02 6.88
N GLU A 38 11.12 13.26 7.36
CA GLU A 38 11.86 13.73 8.54
C GLU A 38 11.56 12.96 9.84
N ARG A 39 10.43 12.24 9.91
CA ARG A 39 10.08 11.40 11.06
C ARG A 39 10.77 10.04 11.05
N PHE A 40 11.38 9.67 9.92
CA PHE A 40 11.96 8.34 9.66
C PHE A 40 13.48 8.34 9.83
N LEU A 41 14.03 9.28 10.62
CA LEU A 41 15.46 9.38 10.88
C LEU A 41 15.95 8.16 11.67
N TRP A 42 17.09 7.60 11.25
CA TRP A 42 17.76 6.55 11.99
C TRP A 42 18.35 7.11 13.29
N LEU A 43 17.89 6.60 14.44
CA LEU A 43 18.43 6.96 15.75
C LEU A 43 19.29 5.82 16.32
N PRO A 44 20.40 6.13 17.03
CA PRO A 44 21.19 5.11 17.71
C PRO A 44 20.32 4.30 18.68
N LYS A 45 20.42 2.96 18.64
CA LYS A 45 19.63 1.98 19.42
C LYS A 45 18.17 1.77 18.98
N GLN A 46 17.77 2.29 17.82
CA GLN A 46 16.46 2.00 17.25
C GLN A 46 16.35 0.52 16.85
N ARG A 47 15.29 -0.16 17.31
CA ARG A 47 15.04 -1.58 17.02
C ARG A 47 14.48 -1.84 15.63
N HIS A 48 13.91 -0.82 14.99
CA HIS A 48 13.33 -0.90 13.67
C HIS A 48 14.25 -0.23 12.65
N ILE A 49 14.34 -0.80 11.45
CA ILE A 49 15.17 -0.29 10.36
C ILE A 49 14.25 0.55 9.46
N PRO A 50 14.25 1.89 9.58
CA PRO A 50 13.50 2.72 8.66
C PRO A 50 14.09 2.63 7.26
N GLY A 51 13.28 2.90 6.24
CA GLY A 51 13.73 2.88 4.87
C GLY A 51 12.76 3.58 3.92
N PHE A 52 13.12 3.51 2.63
CA PHE A 52 12.34 4.08 1.54
C PHE A 52 12.03 2.96 0.55
N TYR A 53 10.74 2.76 0.26
CA TYR A 53 10.29 1.87 -0.80
C TYR A 53 9.92 2.68 -2.03
N TRP A 54 10.51 2.39 -3.19
CA TRP A 54 10.07 3.00 -4.43
C TRP A 54 8.75 2.34 -4.84
N ALA A 55 7.66 3.09 -4.84
CA ALA A 55 6.32 2.61 -5.19
C ALA A 55 5.95 3.04 -6.62
N ALA A 56 5.50 2.10 -7.45
CA ALA A 56 5.08 2.35 -8.83
C ALA A 56 3.85 3.27 -8.87
N THR A 57 2.88 3.04 -7.99
CA THR A 57 1.66 3.85 -7.79
C THR A 57 2.01 5.32 -7.55
N ASN A 58 3.03 5.58 -6.74
CA ASN A 58 3.47 6.94 -6.44
C ASN A 58 4.46 7.50 -7.46
N ARG A 59 5.07 6.63 -8.29
CA ARG A 59 6.26 6.93 -9.09
C ARG A 59 7.37 7.57 -8.26
N GLY A 60 7.54 7.11 -7.02
CA GLY A 60 8.41 7.76 -6.04
C GLY A 60 8.53 6.99 -4.73
N PHE A 61 9.34 7.52 -3.82
CA PHE A 61 9.64 6.86 -2.55
C PHE A 61 8.57 7.08 -1.49
N VAL A 62 8.16 5.99 -0.84
CA VAL A 62 7.30 5.94 0.34
C VAL A 62 8.15 5.54 1.55
N PRO A 63 8.32 6.43 2.55
CA PRO A 63 9.03 6.10 3.78
C PRO A 63 8.26 5.08 4.64
N TYR A 64 8.98 4.22 5.37
CA TYR A 64 8.44 3.32 6.38
C TYR A 64 9.39 3.21 7.58
N GLU A 65 8.88 2.95 8.78
CA GLU A 65 9.68 2.80 10.01
C GLU A 65 10.00 1.34 10.35
N SER A 66 9.20 0.39 9.86
CA SER A 66 9.35 -1.03 10.18
C SER A 66 9.19 -1.96 8.97
N GLN A 67 9.73 -3.18 9.05
CA GLN A 67 9.55 -4.20 8.01
C GLN A 67 8.08 -4.62 7.83
N LEU A 68 7.29 -4.55 8.91
CA LEU A 68 5.86 -4.81 8.83
C LEU A 68 5.16 -3.70 8.01
N GLU A 69 5.48 -2.43 8.29
CA GLU A 69 5.00 -1.30 7.48
C GLU A 69 5.42 -1.42 6.01
N ARG A 70 6.68 -1.77 5.73
CA ARG A 70 7.14 -2.04 4.36
C ARG A 70 6.26 -3.06 3.66
N GLY A 71 5.90 -4.16 4.33
CA GLY A 71 4.99 -5.16 3.79
C GLY A 71 3.65 -4.56 3.38
N ARG A 72 3.05 -3.69 4.20
CA ARG A 72 1.79 -3.03 3.84
C ARG A 72 1.92 -2.07 2.66
N VAL A 73 3.05 -1.36 2.53
CA VAL A 73 3.33 -0.49 1.38
C VAL A 73 3.44 -1.29 0.10
N VAL A 74 4.15 -2.42 0.12
CA VAL A 74 4.30 -3.32 -1.04
C VAL A 74 2.92 -3.83 -1.50
N LEU A 75 2.06 -4.23 -0.56
CA LEU A 75 0.70 -4.65 -0.88
C LEU A 75 -0.18 -3.51 -1.41
N ALA A 76 -0.04 -2.30 -0.84
CA ALA A 76 -0.75 -1.12 -1.33
C ALA A 76 -0.32 -0.76 -2.76
N ASP A 77 0.94 -0.98 -3.11
CA ASP A 77 1.47 -0.65 -4.42
C ASP A 77 1.13 -1.70 -5.49
N PHE A 78 0.88 -2.93 -5.06
CA PHE A 78 0.35 -3.98 -5.92
C PHE A 78 -1.16 -3.83 -6.16
N ASP A 79 -1.92 -3.20 -5.26
CA ASP A 79 -3.37 -3.03 -5.40
C ASP A 79 -3.72 -1.96 -6.45
N HIS A 80 -4.21 -2.39 -7.63
CA HIS A 80 -4.59 -1.50 -8.74
C HIS A 80 -5.72 -0.51 -8.39
N THR A 81 -6.44 -0.72 -7.30
CA THR A 81 -7.46 0.22 -6.83
C THR A 81 -6.86 1.40 -6.08
N VAL A 82 -5.60 1.31 -5.63
CA VAL A 82 -4.89 2.38 -4.91
C VAL A 82 -4.23 3.31 -5.94
N SER A 83 -4.56 4.60 -5.86
CA SER A 83 -4.01 5.63 -6.73
C SER A 83 -2.89 6.45 -6.08
N ARG A 84 -2.76 6.42 -4.74
CA ARG A 84 -1.71 7.14 -4.02
C ARG A 84 -1.50 6.58 -2.61
N ILE A 85 -0.25 6.45 -2.20
CA ILE A 85 0.17 5.98 -0.88
C ILE A 85 0.90 7.12 -0.15
N ILE A 86 0.45 7.53 1.03
CA ILE A 86 1.07 8.63 1.78
C ILE A 86 1.44 8.13 3.17
N SER A 87 2.72 8.23 3.52
CA SER A 87 3.26 7.76 4.80
C SER A 87 3.17 8.85 5.86
N GLN A 88 2.62 8.52 7.02
CA GLN A 88 2.34 9.46 8.12
C GLN A 88 1.68 10.75 7.64
N PRO A 89 0.47 10.64 7.04
CA PRO A 89 -0.17 11.71 6.26
C PRO A 89 -0.50 12.94 7.11
N PHE A 90 -0.81 12.75 8.39
CA PHE A 90 -1.23 13.80 9.31
C PHE A 90 -1.17 13.35 10.77
N ASP A 91 -1.27 14.32 11.66
CA ASP A 91 -1.47 14.10 13.08
C ASP A 91 -2.96 14.30 13.40
N MET A 92 -3.58 13.35 14.12
CA MET A 92 -4.92 13.52 14.67
C MET A 92 -4.84 14.16 16.05
N ILE A 93 -5.40 15.36 16.17
CA ILE A 93 -5.30 16.23 17.34
C ILE A 93 -6.68 16.41 17.97
N ALA A 94 -6.74 16.35 19.30
CA ALA A 94 -7.89 16.75 20.07
C ALA A 94 -7.44 17.38 21.38
N ASN A 95 -8.14 18.43 21.85
CA ASN A 95 -7.75 19.20 23.04
C ASN A 95 -6.28 19.70 22.97
N GLY A 96 -5.83 20.08 21.77
CA GLY A 96 -4.46 20.55 21.54
C GLY A 96 -3.36 19.47 21.59
N GLN A 97 -3.72 18.19 21.76
CA GLN A 97 -2.75 17.09 21.85
C GLN A 97 -2.92 16.10 20.70
N THR A 98 -1.80 15.73 20.06
CA THR A 98 -1.77 14.62 19.10
C THR A 98 -2.03 13.33 19.85
N TYR A 99 -3.15 12.67 19.52
CA TYR A 99 -3.47 11.38 20.09
C TYR A 99 -3.20 10.22 19.13
N GLN A 100 -3.00 10.48 17.84
CA GLN A 100 -2.67 9.44 16.87
C GLN A 100 -1.95 10.01 15.64
N ILE A 101 -1.00 9.24 15.11
CA ILE A 101 -0.41 9.45 13.79
C ILE A 101 -0.66 8.14 13.02
N PRO A 102 -1.47 8.15 11.94
CA PRO A 102 -1.61 6.99 11.07
C PRO A 102 -0.31 6.63 10.37
N ASP A 103 -0.11 5.34 10.07
CA ASP A 103 1.10 4.89 9.39
C ASP A 103 1.01 5.20 7.90
N PHE A 104 -0.15 4.94 7.28
CA PHE A 104 -0.41 5.28 5.89
C PHE A 104 -1.80 5.87 5.66
N MET A 105 -1.93 6.60 4.55
CA MET A 105 -3.19 6.90 3.90
C MET A 105 -3.14 6.43 2.46
N LEU A 106 -4.15 5.66 2.08
CA LEU A 106 -4.37 5.16 0.74
C LEU A 106 -5.54 5.92 0.12
N LEU A 107 -5.28 6.54 -1.02
CA LEU A 107 -6.33 7.10 -1.87
C LEU A 107 -6.64 6.08 -2.94
N HIS A 108 -7.92 5.78 -3.15
CA HIS A 108 -8.37 4.85 -4.16
C HIS A 108 -8.87 5.57 -5.42
N VAL A 109 -8.83 4.87 -6.55
CA VAL A 109 -9.31 5.36 -7.86
C VAL A 109 -10.78 5.80 -7.83
N ASP A 110 -11.59 5.15 -6.98
CA ASP A 110 -13.01 5.45 -6.76
C ASP A 110 -13.24 6.54 -5.70
N ALA A 111 -12.20 7.32 -5.39
CA ALA A 111 -12.18 8.40 -4.41
C ALA A 111 -12.36 7.98 -2.93
N ARG A 112 -12.39 6.67 -2.61
CA ARG A 112 -12.33 6.22 -1.21
C ARG A 112 -10.98 6.57 -0.58
N VAL A 113 -11.00 6.71 0.74
CA VAL A 113 -9.82 6.95 1.57
C VAL A 113 -9.73 5.87 2.65
N THR A 114 -8.59 5.20 2.71
CA THR A 114 -8.28 4.23 3.76
C THR A 114 -7.12 4.74 4.58
N ILE A 115 -7.35 4.91 5.88
CA ILE A 115 -6.31 5.25 6.85
C ILE A 115 -5.84 3.97 7.50
N VAL A 116 -4.54 3.69 7.41
CA VAL A 116 -3.96 2.43 7.83
C VAL A 116 -3.10 2.66 9.07
N ASN A 117 -3.32 1.82 10.08
CA ASN A 117 -2.43 1.67 11.20
C ASN A 117 -1.87 0.24 11.28
N VAL A 118 -0.54 0.15 11.22
CA VAL A 118 0.21 -1.10 11.22
C VAL A 118 0.59 -1.47 12.64
N LYS A 119 0.22 -2.67 13.08
CA LYS A 119 0.58 -3.22 14.38
C LYS A 119 0.86 -4.70 14.31
N ARG A 120 1.80 -5.20 15.12
CA ARG A 120 1.89 -6.65 15.33
C ARG A 120 0.61 -7.15 16.03
N PRO A 121 0.15 -8.39 15.79
CA PRO A 121 -1.06 -8.91 16.40
C PRO A 121 -1.11 -8.75 17.93
N GLU A 122 0.00 -9.02 18.61
CA GLU A 122 0.12 -8.89 20.06
C GLU A 122 0.07 -7.44 20.55
N ASP A 123 0.51 -6.48 19.73
CA ASP A 123 0.44 -5.06 20.03
C ASP A 123 -0.97 -4.51 19.78
N ALA A 124 -1.63 -4.95 18.71
CA ALA A 124 -3.01 -4.58 18.37
C ALA A 124 -4.01 -5.07 19.43
N ALA A 125 -3.74 -6.20 20.07
CA ALA A 125 -4.59 -6.78 21.12
C ALA A 125 -4.57 -5.99 22.44
N LYS A 126 -3.58 -5.11 22.67
CA LYS A 126 -3.44 -4.37 23.93
C LYS A 126 -4.66 -3.47 24.17
N PRO A 127 -5.29 -3.49 25.37
CA PRO A 127 -6.50 -2.70 25.65
C PRO A 127 -6.37 -1.20 25.35
N LYS A 128 -5.20 -0.62 25.66
CA LYS A 128 -4.89 0.79 25.36
C LYS A 128 -4.93 1.08 23.86
N VAL A 129 -4.33 0.21 23.05
CA VAL A 129 -4.30 0.34 21.58
C VAL A 129 -5.69 0.18 21.01
N ARG A 130 -6.44 -0.84 21.45
CA ARG A 130 -7.84 -1.03 21.03
C ARG A 130 -8.73 0.18 21.32
N LYS A 131 -8.62 0.77 22.52
CA LYS A 131 -9.39 1.96 22.90
C LYS A 131 -9.03 3.17 22.03
N GLN A 132 -7.73 3.36 21.77
CA GLN A 132 -7.24 4.42 20.91
C GLN A 132 -7.73 4.24 19.46
N PHE A 133 -7.63 3.04 18.91
CA PHE A 133 -8.06 2.73 17.54
C PHE A 133 -9.57 2.77 17.37
N ALA A 134 -10.36 2.40 18.39
CA ALA A 134 -11.81 2.60 18.36
C ALA A 134 -12.20 4.08 18.26
N ARG A 135 -11.45 4.96 18.94
CA ARG A 135 -11.62 6.43 18.81
C ARG A 135 -11.28 6.89 17.38
N VAL A 136 -10.19 6.39 16.81
CA VAL A 136 -9.78 6.69 15.42
C VAL A 136 -10.86 6.23 14.44
N THR A 137 -11.32 4.98 14.53
CA THR A 137 -12.39 4.43 13.68
C THR A 137 -13.63 5.31 13.71
N ARG A 138 -14.09 5.72 14.90
CA ARG A 138 -15.28 6.57 15.03
C ARG A 138 -15.09 7.90 14.30
N ALA A 139 -13.99 8.59 14.55
CA ALA A 139 -13.68 9.88 13.93
C ALA A 139 -13.59 9.78 12.40
N LEU A 140 -13.00 8.71 11.87
CA LEU A 140 -12.86 8.50 10.43
C LEU A 140 -14.18 8.09 9.76
N SER A 141 -14.99 7.25 10.42
CA SER A 141 -16.29 6.82 9.90
C SER A 141 -17.27 7.98 9.73
N GLU A 142 -17.16 9.00 10.58
CA GLU A 142 -17.95 10.23 10.51
C GLU A 142 -17.77 10.96 9.18
N VAL A 143 -16.61 10.84 8.57
CA VAL A 143 -16.28 11.48 7.28
C VAL A 143 -16.28 10.50 6.10
N GLY A 144 -16.75 9.27 6.31
CA GLY A 144 -16.80 8.23 5.29
C GLY A 144 -15.44 7.61 4.95
N TRP A 145 -14.44 7.74 5.83
CA TRP A 145 -13.12 7.13 5.63
C TRP A 145 -13.03 5.78 6.35
N THR A 146 -12.36 4.83 5.70
CA THR A 146 -12.10 3.52 6.26
C THR A 146 -10.91 3.59 7.21
N HIS A 147 -11.02 2.94 8.37
CA HIS A 147 -9.89 2.70 9.25
C HIS A 147 -9.48 1.23 9.17
N GLU A 148 -8.26 0.97 8.72
CA GLU A 148 -7.66 -0.36 8.64
C GLU A 148 -6.62 -0.51 9.74
N ILE A 149 -6.81 -1.49 10.62
CA ILE A 149 -5.78 -1.92 11.57
C ILE A 149 -5.11 -3.15 10.95
N TRP A 150 -3.99 -2.94 10.28
CA TRP A 150 -3.33 -3.99 9.53
C TRP A 150 -2.29 -4.71 10.39
N THR A 151 -2.38 -6.04 10.47
CA THR A 151 -1.52 -6.87 11.32
C THR A 151 -0.67 -7.89 10.55
N GLY A 152 -0.54 -7.71 9.24
CA GLY A 152 0.05 -8.69 8.33
C GLY A 152 -1.01 -9.46 7.55
N ASP A 153 -0.64 -9.91 6.35
CA ASP A 153 -1.45 -10.77 5.48
C ASP A 153 -1.03 -12.25 5.57
N ALA A 154 -1.85 -13.12 4.98
CA ALA A 154 -1.51 -14.54 4.84
C ALA A 154 -0.14 -14.71 4.18
N ARG A 155 0.71 -15.57 4.76
CA ARG A 155 2.12 -15.68 4.37
C ARG A 155 2.34 -15.95 2.87
N PRO A 156 1.58 -16.83 2.18
CA PRO A 156 1.80 -17.06 0.75
C PRO A 156 1.51 -15.80 -0.07
N PHE A 157 0.36 -15.16 0.14
CA PHE A 157 -0.03 -13.95 -0.58
C PHE A 157 1.00 -12.82 -0.42
N ALA A 158 1.31 -12.45 0.82
CA ALA A 158 2.26 -11.40 1.10
C ALA A 158 3.65 -11.70 0.50
N ARG A 159 4.12 -12.96 0.57
CA ARG A 159 5.42 -13.37 0.02
C ARG A 159 5.43 -13.37 -1.50
N ASN A 160 4.34 -13.78 -2.14
CA ASN A 160 4.25 -13.78 -3.60
C ASN A 160 4.22 -12.35 -4.14
N VAL A 161 3.44 -11.45 -3.53
CA VAL A 161 3.41 -10.03 -3.92
C VAL A 161 4.77 -9.37 -3.68
N GLU A 162 5.41 -9.66 -2.55
CA GLU A 162 6.77 -9.22 -2.25
C GLU A 162 7.77 -9.68 -3.32
N HIS A 163 7.68 -10.94 -3.77
CA HIS A 163 8.50 -11.44 -4.88
C HIS A 163 8.20 -10.70 -6.19
N LEU A 164 6.92 -10.50 -6.52
CA LEU A 164 6.49 -9.80 -7.74
C LEU A 164 6.93 -8.32 -7.76
N SER A 165 7.15 -7.70 -6.59
CA SER A 165 7.64 -6.32 -6.50
C SER A 165 8.99 -6.10 -7.18
N ALA A 166 9.78 -7.14 -7.43
CA ALA A 166 11.00 -7.03 -8.23
C ALA A 166 10.73 -6.59 -9.69
N TYR A 167 9.54 -6.87 -10.22
CA TYR A 167 9.16 -6.64 -11.63
C TYR A 167 8.34 -5.36 -11.84
N MET A 168 8.08 -4.60 -10.78
CA MET A 168 7.24 -3.39 -10.80
C MET A 168 7.78 -2.22 -11.63
N ARG A 169 9.08 -2.25 -12.00
CA ARG A 169 9.79 -1.05 -12.50
C ARG A 169 9.34 -0.69 -13.92
N PRO A 170 8.71 0.48 -14.12
CA PRO A 170 8.21 0.91 -15.43
C PRO A 170 9.30 1.07 -16.49
N GLN A 171 10.55 1.29 -16.07
CA GLN A 171 11.68 1.51 -16.97
C GLN A 171 12.18 0.22 -17.63
N LEU A 172 11.72 -0.95 -17.16
CA LEU A 172 12.16 -2.22 -17.73
C LEU A 172 11.41 -2.58 -19.03
N ALA A 173 10.34 -1.86 -19.39
CA ALA A 173 9.52 -2.11 -20.60
C ALA A 173 9.28 -3.61 -20.85
N LEU A 174 8.92 -4.34 -19.79
CA LEU A 174 8.74 -5.80 -19.80
C LEU A 174 7.31 -6.14 -20.22
N ASP A 175 7.00 -5.86 -21.47
CA ASP A 175 5.70 -6.22 -22.04
C ASP A 175 5.70 -7.67 -22.50
N LEU A 176 4.53 -8.29 -22.42
CA LEU A 176 4.32 -9.58 -23.06
C LEU A 176 4.48 -9.38 -24.57
N ALA A 177 5.28 -10.25 -25.20
CA ALA A 177 5.39 -10.28 -26.67
C ALA A 177 4.12 -10.81 -27.36
N VAL A 178 3.09 -11.17 -26.56
CA VAL A 178 1.79 -11.69 -26.98
C VAL A 178 0.70 -11.07 -26.12
N GLU A 179 -0.54 -11.09 -26.60
CA GLU A 179 -1.70 -10.69 -25.80
C GLU A 179 -1.88 -11.60 -24.57
N PRO A 180 -2.21 -11.07 -23.38
CA PRO A 180 -2.46 -11.87 -22.17
C PRO A 180 -3.45 -13.02 -22.38
N ALA A 181 -4.47 -12.80 -23.23
CA ALA A 181 -5.48 -13.80 -23.58
C ALA A 181 -4.87 -15.09 -24.19
N ALA A 182 -3.73 -15.00 -24.88
CA ALA A 182 -3.04 -16.16 -25.45
C ALA A 182 -2.41 -17.08 -24.38
N LEU A 183 -2.22 -16.55 -23.15
CA LEU A 183 -1.63 -17.28 -22.02
C LEU A 183 -2.68 -17.80 -21.03
N HIS A 184 -3.96 -17.49 -21.27
CA HIS A 184 -5.06 -17.92 -20.40
C HIS A 184 -5.12 -19.45 -20.30
N GLY A 185 -5.20 -19.96 -19.07
CA GLY A 185 -5.26 -21.40 -18.76
C GLY A 185 -3.91 -22.11 -18.81
N LEU A 186 -2.82 -21.45 -19.22
CA LEU A 186 -1.48 -22.03 -19.16
C LEU A 186 -0.91 -21.94 -17.75
N SER A 187 -0.03 -22.88 -17.39
CA SER A 187 0.82 -22.69 -16.22
C SER A 187 1.89 -21.64 -16.50
N ILE A 188 2.43 -21.01 -15.45
CA ILE A 188 3.56 -20.08 -15.55
C ILE A 188 4.72 -20.72 -16.33
N GLY A 189 5.08 -21.97 -16.02
CA GLY A 189 6.18 -22.66 -16.69
C GLY A 189 5.92 -22.85 -18.20
N THR A 190 4.70 -23.21 -18.59
CA THR A 190 4.34 -23.33 -20.01
C THR A 190 4.32 -21.97 -20.71
N ALA A 191 3.79 -20.93 -20.05
CA ALA A 191 3.77 -19.58 -20.60
C ALA A 191 5.18 -19.01 -20.79
N VAL A 192 6.07 -19.21 -19.82
CA VAL A 192 7.50 -18.84 -19.92
C VAL A 192 8.14 -19.53 -21.12
N GLN A 193 7.99 -20.85 -21.26
CA GLN A 193 8.56 -21.58 -22.41
C GLN A 193 8.00 -21.12 -23.76
N ALA A 194 6.71 -20.77 -23.82
CA ALA A 194 6.09 -20.26 -25.04
C ALA A 194 6.66 -18.88 -25.42
N LEU A 195 6.83 -17.99 -24.44
CA LEU A 195 7.39 -16.67 -24.64
C LEU A 195 8.89 -16.72 -24.97
N GLU A 196 9.68 -17.57 -24.30
CA GLU A 196 11.11 -17.76 -24.57
C GLU A 196 11.39 -18.13 -26.03
N ARG A 197 10.48 -18.88 -26.68
CA ARG A 197 10.59 -19.19 -28.12
C ARG A 197 10.38 -17.99 -29.03
N ILE A 198 9.73 -16.94 -28.53
CA ILE A 198 9.43 -15.70 -29.27
C ILE A 198 10.53 -14.67 -29.01
N VAL A 199 10.90 -14.45 -27.74
CA VAL A 199 11.83 -13.39 -27.34
C VAL A 199 13.30 -13.83 -27.34
N GLY A 200 13.58 -15.14 -27.28
CA GLY A 200 14.94 -15.69 -27.30
C GLY A 200 15.73 -15.56 -25.99
N GLU A 201 15.08 -15.15 -24.90
CA GLU A 201 15.66 -14.95 -23.58
C GLU A 201 14.65 -15.32 -22.47
N ASP A 202 15.09 -15.36 -21.21
CA ASP A 202 14.24 -15.71 -20.05
C ASP A 202 13.02 -14.80 -19.97
N ALA A 203 11.82 -15.39 -20.07
CA ALA A 203 10.56 -14.67 -20.12
C ALA A 203 9.88 -14.50 -18.73
N ARG A 204 10.52 -14.96 -17.65
CA ARG A 204 10.00 -14.79 -16.28
C ARG A 204 9.78 -13.33 -15.88
N PRO A 205 10.66 -12.37 -16.24
CA PRO A 205 10.44 -10.96 -15.94
C PRO A 205 9.16 -10.39 -16.57
N GLN A 206 8.81 -10.80 -17.80
CA GLN A 206 7.61 -10.37 -18.52
C GLN A 206 6.36 -10.94 -17.86
N ILE A 207 6.36 -12.22 -17.48
CA ILE A 207 5.26 -12.81 -16.70
C ILE A 207 5.11 -12.12 -15.35
N GLY A 208 6.23 -11.89 -14.63
CA GLY A 208 6.23 -11.20 -13.35
C GLY A 208 5.69 -9.77 -13.44
N ALA A 209 6.06 -9.02 -14.49
CA ALA A 209 5.56 -7.68 -14.74
C ALA A 209 4.05 -7.69 -15.09
N ALA A 210 3.61 -8.62 -15.94
CA ALA A 210 2.19 -8.77 -16.28
C ALA A 210 1.33 -9.15 -15.06
N LEU A 211 1.84 -10.01 -14.17
CA LEU A 211 1.20 -10.32 -12.89
C LEU A 211 1.16 -9.09 -11.97
N TRP A 212 2.26 -8.32 -11.89
CA TRP A 212 2.31 -7.07 -11.11
C TRP A 212 1.28 -6.05 -11.59
N ARG A 213 1.11 -5.91 -12.92
CA ARG A 213 0.19 -4.98 -13.56
C ARG A 213 -1.26 -5.48 -13.61
N HIS A 214 -1.54 -6.67 -13.12
CA HIS A 214 -2.85 -7.34 -13.21
C HIS A 214 -3.31 -7.54 -14.67
N GLU A 215 -2.39 -7.62 -15.63
CA GLU A 215 -2.69 -8.03 -17.02
C GLU A 215 -2.90 -9.55 -17.09
N LEU A 216 -2.15 -10.26 -16.25
CA LEU A 216 -2.35 -11.66 -15.91
C LEU A 216 -2.68 -11.78 -14.43
N LEU A 217 -3.45 -12.80 -14.09
CA LEU A 217 -3.84 -13.16 -12.73
C LEU A 217 -3.44 -14.61 -12.46
N THR A 218 -3.20 -14.92 -11.19
CA THR A 218 -2.99 -16.29 -10.69
C THR A 218 -3.44 -16.35 -9.23
N ASP A 219 -3.66 -17.54 -8.68
CA ASP A 219 -3.95 -17.68 -7.25
C ASP A 219 -2.69 -17.37 -6.43
N LEU A 220 -2.64 -16.17 -5.87
CA LEU A 220 -1.56 -15.72 -5.00
C LEU A 220 -1.75 -16.20 -3.55
N SER A 221 -2.87 -16.84 -3.20
CA SER A 221 -3.11 -17.38 -1.85
C SER A 221 -2.34 -18.67 -1.56
N VAL A 222 -1.77 -19.30 -2.59
CA VAL A 222 -0.87 -20.45 -2.53
C VAL A 222 0.54 -20.07 -2.98
N PRO A 223 1.61 -20.78 -2.57
CA PRO A 223 2.97 -20.47 -3.02
C PRO A 223 3.07 -20.41 -4.55
N LEU A 224 3.57 -19.29 -5.08
CA LEU A 224 3.76 -19.11 -6.52
C LEU A 224 4.79 -20.12 -7.04
N SER A 225 4.48 -20.78 -8.15
CA SER A 225 5.35 -21.78 -8.78
C SER A 225 5.14 -21.85 -10.29
N GLU A 226 5.98 -22.61 -10.98
CA GLU A 226 5.81 -22.88 -12.42
C GLU A 226 4.48 -23.60 -12.74
N ALA A 227 3.87 -24.27 -11.77
CA ALA A 227 2.59 -24.94 -11.93
C ALA A 227 1.37 -24.00 -11.73
N SER A 228 1.58 -22.77 -11.25
CA SER A 228 0.51 -21.80 -11.05
C SER A 228 -0.16 -21.45 -12.39
N ILE A 229 -1.49 -21.50 -12.42
CA ILE A 229 -2.28 -21.27 -13.64
C ILE A 229 -2.55 -19.78 -13.81
N LEU A 230 -2.35 -19.30 -15.04
CA LEU A 230 -2.57 -17.93 -15.46
C LEU A 230 -3.99 -17.74 -15.99
N TRP A 231 -4.59 -16.62 -15.62
CA TRP A 231 -5.83 -16.13 -16.22
C TRP A 231 -5.59 -14.73 -16.75
N ALA A 232 -5.95 -14.47 -18.00
CA ALA A 232 -6.02 -13.10 -18.50
C ALA A 232 -7.05 -12.29 -17.68
N ALA A 233 -6.71 -11.06 -17.33
CA ALA A 233 -7.69 -10.13 -16.78
C ALA A 233 -8.78 -9.82 -17.83
N ALA A 234 -9.99 -9.57 -17.34
CA ALA A 234 -11.16 -9.29 -18.18
C ALA A 234 -11.19 -7.84 -18.67
#